data_AF-A0A849EU43-F1
#
_entry.id   AF-A0A849EU43-F1
#
_cell.length_a   1.000
_cell.length_b   1.000
_cell.length_c   1.000
_cell.angle_alpha   90.00
_cell.angle_beta   90.00
_cell.angle_gamma   90.00
#
_symmetry.space_group_name_H-M   'P 1'
#
loop_
_entity.id
_entity.type
_entity.pdbx_description
1 polymer ?
#
loop_
_entity_poly.entity_id
_entity_poly.type
_entity_poly.pdbx_seq_one_letter_code
_entity_poly.pdbx_strand_id
1 'polypeptide(L)'
;MLMADVNASSTTAPGHESTDGPRFIIGIDLGTTNSAVSYVDLSSPAHSRAIAVFEVSQLTDAGRMERLPVLPSFLYIPGEFDVDADAVRHPWAKTDDAFVGSWARDQG
;
A
#
# COMPACT_ATOMS: atom_id res chain seq x y z
N MET A 1 -48.82 -34.47 11.49
CA MET A 1 -49.04 -34.10 10.09
C MET A 1 -49.28 -32.59 10.08
N LEU A 2 -48.19 -31.82 9.95
CA LEU A 2 -47.86 -31.04 8.75
C LEU A 2 -48.85 -29.85 8.62
N MET A 3 -48.51 -28.57 8.63
CA MET A 3 -47.32 -27.86 8.18
C MET A 3 -47.19 -26.53 8.96
N ALA A 4 -45.96 -26.03 9.02
CA ALA A 4 -45.61 -24.69 9.44
C ALA A 4 -45.82 -23.65 8.31
N ASP A 5 -45.62 -22.39 8.69
CA ASP A 5 -45.23 -21.21 7.90
C ASP A 5 -46.32 -20.29 7.34
N VAL A 6 -46.45 -19.08 7.94
CA VAL A 6 -46.63 -17.82 7.21
C VAL A 6 -45.80 -16.70 7.87
N ASN A 7 -44.79 -16.28 7.10
CA ASN A 7 -43.85 -15.16 7.20
C ASN A 7 -44.17 -13.97 8.12
N ALA A 8 -43.24 -13.66 9.02
CA ALA A 8 -42.99 -12.31 9.48
C ALA A 8 -42.08 -11.59 8.46
N SER A 9 -42.58 -10.51 7.86
CA SER A 9 -41.80 -9.64 6.98
C SER A 9 -40.78 -8.85 7.79
N SER A 10 -39.53 -9.31 7.84
CA SER A 10 -38.39 -8.48 8.21
C SER A 10 -37.83 -7.83 6.95
N THR A 11 -38.12 -6.54 6.77
CA THR A 11 -37.43 -5.66 5.82
C THR A 11 -35.94 -5.71 6.10
N THR A 12 -35.20 -6.48 5.31
CA THR A 12 -33.73 -6.46 5.29
C THR A 12 -33.28 -5.21 4.55
N ALA A 13 -32.48 -4.39 5.23
CA ALA A 13 -31.63 -3.39 4.58
C ALA A 13 -30.81 -4.05 3.46
N PRO A 14 -30.46 -3.33 2.38
CA PRO A 14 -29.71 -3.92 1.27
C PRO A 14 -28.43 -4.57 1.81
N GLY A 15 -28.34 -5.87 1.61
CA GLY A 15 -27.20 -6.68 2.03
C GLY A 15 -25.94 -6.09 1.43
N HIS A 16 -24.94 -5.88 2.28
CA HIS A 16 -23.58 -5.72 1.80
C HIS A 16 -23.18 -7.07 1.21
N GLU A 17 -23.29 -7.20 -0.11
CA GLU A 17 -22.67 -8.27 -0.86
C GLU A 17 -21.18 -8.14 -0.58
N SER A 18 -20.67 -8.85 0.43
CA SER A 18 -19.24 -9.00 0.58
C SER A 18 -18.78 -9.69 -0.69
N THR A 19 -18.15 -8.95 -1.60
CA THR A 19 -17.36 -9.51 -2.69
C THR A 19 -16.28 -10.36 -2.04
N ASP A 20 -16.59 -11.65 -1.83
CA ASP A 20 -15.82 -12.63 -1.05
C ASP A 20 -14.56 -13.10 -1.80
N GLY A 21 -13.97 -12.19 -2.56
CA GLY A 21 -12.80 -12.42 -3.39
C GLY A 21 -11.76 -11.32 -3.17
N PRO A 22 -10.49 -11.59 -3.48
CA PRO A 22 -9.44 -10.60 -3.35
C PRO A 22 -9.77 -9.37 -4.19
N ARG A 23 -9.59 -8.18 -3.62
CA ARG A 23 -9.80 -6.92 -4.35
C ARG A 23 -8.67 -6.63 -5.33
N PHE A 24 -7.45 -7.05 -5.03
CA PHE A 24 -6.28 -6.75 -5.83
C PHE A 24 -5.45 -7.99 -6.14
N ILE A 25 -4.83 -8.00 -7.32
CA ILE A 25 -3.66 -8.82 -7.62
C ILE A 25 -2.46 -7.89 -7.53
N ILE A 26 -1.45 -8.25 -6.74
CA ILE A 26 -0.23 -7.45 -6.55
C ILE A 26 0.95 -8.23 -7.11
N GLY A 27 1.72 -7.61 -8.01
CA GLY A 27 3.02 -8.09 -8.45
C GLY A 27 4.12 -7.30 -7.77
N ILE A 28 5.07 -7.99 -7.13
CA ILE A 28 6.22 -7.38 -6.47
C ILE A 28 7.48 -7.90 -7.16
N ASP A 29 8.24 -6.99 -7.75
CA ASP A 29 9.56 -7.26 -8.30
C ASP A 29 10.62 -6.74 -7.34
N LEU A 30 11.42 -7.65 -6.78
CA LEU A 30 12.44 -7.34 -5.79
C LEU A 30 13.82 -7.50 -6.43
N GLY A 31 14.51 -6.38 -6.60
CA GLY A 31 15.90 -6.33 -7.03
C GLY A 31 16.83 -5.82 -5.94
N THR A 32 18.13 -6.06 -6.11
CA THR A 32 19.18 -5.54 -5.22
C THR A 32 19.38 -4.03 -5.34
N THR A 33 19.02 -3.43 -6.47
CA THR A 33 19.13 -1.98 -6.71
C THR A 33 17.79 -1.27 -6.59
N ASN A 34 16.72 -1.90 -7.08
CA ASN A 34 15.39 -1.31 -7.17
C ASN A 34 14.34 -2.38 -6.94
N SER A 35 13.23 -1.97 -6.34
CA SER A 35 12.02 -2.76 -6.23
C SER A 35 10.85 -2.01 -6.88
N ALA A 36 9.94 -2.73 -7.50
CA ALA A 36 8.75 -2.18 -8.13
C ALA A 36 7.51 -2.95 -7.68
N VAL A 37 6.38 -2.22 -7.58
CA VAL A 37 5.09 -2.80 -7.25
C VAL A 37 4.13 -2.49 -8.37
N SER A 38 3.39 -3.49 -8.81
CA SER A 38 2.30 -3.35 -9.78
C SER A 38 1.04 -3.99 -9.23
N TYR A 39 -0.11 -3.56 -9.72
CA TYR A 39 -1.38 -4.11 -9.28
C TYR A 39 -2.44 -4.12 -10.37
N VAL A 40 -3.44 -4.97 -10.18
CA VAL A 40 -4.71 -4.96 -10.90
C VAL A 40 -5.82 -4.86 -9.86
N ASP A 41 -6.72 -3.88 -10.00
CA ASP A 41 -7.94 -3.78 -9.18
C ASP A 41 -9.04 -4.68 -9.79
N LEU A 42 -9.42 -5.72 -9.07
CA LEU A 42 -10.43 -6.70 -9.49
C LEU A 42 -11.87 -6.18 -9.33
N SER A 43 -12.08 -5.07 -8.61
CA SER A 43 -13.37 -4.39 -8.58
C SER A 43 -13.67 -3.66 -9.90
N SER A 44 -12.66 -3.40 -10.73
CA SER A 44 -12.85 -2.82 -12.06
C SER A 44 -13.48 -3.83 -13.04
N PRO A 45 -14.33 -3.36 -13.99
CA PRO A 45 -14.89 -4.22 -15.04
C PRO A 45 -13.81 -4.98 -15.81
N ALA A 46 -14.06 -6.25 -16.16
CA ALA A 46 -13.05 -7.13 -16.77
C ALA A 46 -12.36 -6.53 -18.01
N HIS A 47 -13.12 -5.83 -18.86
CA HIS A 47 -12.63 -5.19 -20.08
C HIS A 47 -11.77 -3.94 -19.84
N SER A 48 -11.78 -3.39 -18.62
CA SER A 48 -10.98 -2.21 -18.23
C SER A 48 -9.91 -2.54 -17.20
N ARG A 49 -9.75 -3.82 -16.81
CA ARG A 49 -8.66 -4.25 -15.92
C ARG A 49 -7.33 -4.12 -16.66
N ALA A 50 -6.46 -3.28 -16.15
CA ALA A 50 -5.11 -3.08 -16.64
C ALA A 50 -4.11 -3.20 -15.48
N ILE A 51 -2.88 -3.61 -15.79
CA ILE A 51 -1.78 -3.58 -14.84
C ILE A 51 -1.39 -2.11 -14.65
N ALA A 52 -1.46 -1.63 -13.41
CA ALA A 52 -1.00 -0.31 -13.02
C ALA A 52 0.30 -0.44 -12.21
N VAL A 53 1.22 0.52 -12.38
CA VAL A 53 2.36 0.67 -11.49
C VAL A 53 1.87 1.35 -10.21
N PHE A 54 2.24 0.80 -9.07
CA PHE A 54 1.99 1.42 -7.77
C PHE A 54 3.09 2.43 -7.48
N GLU A 55 2.72 3.69 -7.30
CA GLU A 55 3.67 4.73 -6.92
C GLU A 55 3.93 4.67 -5.41
N VAL A 56 5.13 4.22 -5.04
CA VAL A 56 5.53 4.03 -3.65
C VAL A 56 5.82 5.39 -3.01
N SER A 57 5.12 5.69 -1.92
CA SER A 57 5.39 6.86 -1.09
C SER A 57 6.70 6.67 -0.34
N GLN A 58 7.68 7.54 -0.58
CA GLN A 58 9.02 7.43 -0.02
C GLN A 58 9.59 8.82 0.28
N LEU A 59 10.55 8.90 1.20
CA LEU A 59 11.29 10.13 1.41
C LEU A 59 12.19 10.39 0.19
N THR A 60 12.12 11.60 -0.33
CA THR A 60 12.95 12.08 -1.45
C THR A 60 13.85 13.24 -1.05
N ASP A 61 13.62 13.79 0.15
CA ASP A 61 14.45 14.79 0.82
C ASP A 61 14.06 14.86 2.30
N ALA A 62 14.77 15.67 3.09
CA ALA A 62 14.45 15.98 4.47
C ALA A 62 12.99 16.45 4.61
N GLY A 63 12.16 15.66 5.29
CA GLY A 63 10.74 15.94 5.52
C GLY A 63 9.85 15.91 4.27
N ARG A 64 10.38 15.53 3.10
CA ARG A 64 9.64 15.52 1.83
C ARG A 64 9.32 14.09 1.40
N MET A 65 8.03 13.79 1.33
CA MET A 65 7.51 12.51 0.85
C MET A 65 6.87 12.66 -0.52
N GLU A 66 7.30 11.84 -1.46
CA GLU A 66 6.75 11.80 -2.82
C GLU A 66 6.41 10.37 -3.24
N ARG A 67 5.57 10.27 -4.26
CA ARG A 67 5.18 9.01 -4.88
C ARG A 67 6.02 8.80 -6.13
N LEU A 68 6.86 7.75 -6.12
CA LEU A 68 7.70 7.39 -7.25
C LEU A 68 7.37 5.97 -7.74
N PRO A 69 7.52 5.69 -9.04
CA PRO A 69 7.14 4.39 -9.62
C PRO A 69 8.06 3.22 -9.20
N VAL A 70 9.22 3.52 -8.61
CA VAL A 70 10.23 2.55 -8.19
C VAL A 70 10.75 2.93 -6.81
N LEU A 71 11.05 1.93 -5.98
CA LEU A 71 11.69 2.10 -4.68
C LEU A 71 13.15 1.63 -4.76
N PRO A 72 14.15 2.53 -4.65
CA PRO A 72 15.53 2.13 -4.52
C PRO A 72 15.74 1.22 -3.29
N SER A 73 16.45 0.11 -3.48
CA SER A 73 16.73 -0.90 -2.44
C SER A 73 17.90 -0.48 -1.54
N PHE A 74 17.85 0.73 -1.01
CA PHE A 74 18.87 1.31 -0.13
C PHE A 74 18.24 1.54 1.24
N LEU A 75 18.95 1.12 2.30
CA LEU A 75 18.59 1.37 3.69
C LEU A 75 19.59 2.36 4.27
N TYR A 76 19.09 3.48 4.75
CA TYR A 76 19.88 4.43 5.50
C TYR A 76 19.55 4.30 6.98
N ILE A 77 20.60 4.17 7.80
CA ILE A 77 20.52 4.08 9.26
C ILE A 77 21.24 5.32 9.81
N PRO A 78 20.51 6.35 10.24
CA PRO A 78 21.12 7.57 10.75
C PRO A 78 21.95 7.31 12.01
N GLY A 79 23.14 7.90 12.08
CA GLY A 79 23.80 8.12 13.35
C GLY A 79 23.08 9.18 14.19
N GLU A 80 23.43 9.27 15.47
CA GLU A 80 22.81 10.19 16.45
C GLU A 80 22.75 11.66 16.01
N PHE A 81 23.67 12.08 15.12
CA PHE A 81 23.81 13.47 14.69
C PHE A 81 23.67 13.66 13.16
N ASP A 82 23.30 12.62 12.42
CA ASP A 82 23.27 12.69 10.95
C ASP A 82 22.03 13.38 10.40
N VAL A 83 20.86 13.08 10.98
CA VAL A 83 19.57 13.52 10.45
C VAL A 83 18.68 13.99 11.60
N ASP A 84 18.07 15.15 11.41
CA ASP A 84 17.09 15.66 12.37
C ASP A 84 15.87 14.72 12.42
N ALA A 85 15.38 14.38 13.61
CA ALA A 85 14.24 13.47 13.77
C ALA A 85 12.99 14.00 13.03
N ASP A 86 12.88 15.31 12.90
CA ASP A 86 11.81 15.96 12.14
C ASP A 86 11.93 15.78 10.62
N ALA A 87 13.14 15.54 10.10
CA ALA A 87 13.38 15.27 8.69
C ALA A 87 13.01 13.83 8.31
N VAL A 88 12.97 12.91 9.28
CA VAL A 88 12.51 11.54 9.08
C VAL A 88 11.11 11.39 9.68
N ARG A 89 10.10 12.06 9.12
CA ARG A 89 8.68 11.88 9.51
C ARG A 89 7.93 11.04 8.48
N HIS A 90 7.18 10.03 8.94
CA HIS A 90 6.25 9.26 8.11
C HIS A 90 4.82 9.48 8.64
N PRO A 91 3.80 9.36 7.77
CA PRO A 91 2.40 9.43 8.20
C PRO A 91 1.94 8.15 8.93
N TRP A 92 2.80 7.15 9.06
CA TRP A 92 2.57 5.92 9.83
C TRP A 92 3.55 5.82 11.01
N ALA A 93 3.18 5.01 12.01
CA ALA A 93 4.02 4.75 13.17
C ALA A 93 5.33 4.05 12.78
N LYS A 94 6.43 4.40 13.44
CA LYS A 94 7.76 3.85 13.21
C LYS A 94 8.33 3.21 14.47
N THR A 95 9.25 2.27 14.29
CA THR A 95 10.03 1.68 15.38
C THR A 95 11.37 2.37 15.60
N ASP A 96 11.92 2.99 14.55
CA ASP A 96 13.20 3.70 14.54
C ASP A 96 13.21 4.75 13.40
N ASP A 97 14.34 5.46 13.29
CA ASP A 97 14.56 6.51 12.30
C ASP A 97 15.24 6.02 11.01
N ALA A 98 15.42 4.70 10.83
CA ALA A 98 15.94 4.17 9.57
C ALA A 98 14.89 4.33 8.46
N PHE A 99 15.36 4.57 7.24
CA PHE A 99 14.47 4.75 6.09
C PHE A 99 15.04 4.13 4.81
N VAL A 100 14.14 3.80 3.90
CA VAL A 100 14.46 3.18 2.61
C VAL A 100 14.01 4.06 1.45
N GLY A 101 14.59 3.86 0.27
CA GLY A 101 14.15 4.49 -0.98
C GLY A 101 15.09 5.59 -1.47
N SER A 102 14.54 6.54 -2.24
CA SER A 102 15.32 7.54 -2.96
C SER A 102 16.24 8.35 -2.05
N TRP A 103 15.71 8.93 -0.97
CA TRP A 103 16.55 9.73 -0.09
C TRP A 103 17.63 8.89 0.59
N ALA A 104 17.34 7.62 0.93
CA ALA A 104 18.33 6.73 1.54
C ALA A 104 19.51 6.48 0.60
N ARG A 105 19.24 6.24 -0.68
CA ARG A 105 20.26 6.14 -1.73
C ARG A 105 21.05 7.44 -1.88
N ASP A 106 20.39 8.58 -1.78
CA ASP A 106 21.04 9.88 -1.98
C ASP A 106 21.95 10.28 -0.79
N GLN A 107 21.80 9.64 0.38
CA GLN A 107 22.70 9.79 1.53
C GLN A 107 23.96 8.89 1.47
N GLY A 108 24.04 7.89 0.56
CA GLY A 108 25.17 6.94 0.49
C GLY A 108 25.10 5.89 -0.60
#